data_AF-A0AAU1TXW3-F1
#
_entry.id   AF-A0AAU1TXW3-F1
#
_cell.length_a   1.000
_cell.length_b   1.000
_cell.length_c   1.000
_cell.angle_alpha   90.00
_cell.angle_beta   90.00
_cell.angle_gamma   90.00
#
_symmetry.space_group_name_H-M   'P 1'
#
loop_
_entity.id
_entity.type
_entity.pdbx_description
1 polymer ?
#
loop_
_entity_poly.entity_id
_entity_poly.type
_entity_poly.pdbx_seq_one_letter_code
_entity_poly.pdbx_strand_id
1 'polypeptide(L)'
;MAAAVRSAAVAFDGTPPVARRLGCSPEELEQSVRDATGLGVAELVLEERTRTAETLLNATALPSTQIAQLAGFRDVGEMLEALNRAEGRRGPKPQGECHPDRIELTVCLPYTAPLNFDEILAYLRMQQLNAIERVDASSYTRAFASGHGSALITLSMASTRIGCRIQADDERDLHDVILRARRVLDLDIDPVAIDTLLSTDASLAPLVAQRPGLRSPGAVDGFEVAVRGIIGQQISVAAARRRLNRIVTEHGSVLPGSDLRLFPTPEQFAAIAPVALSLPPSRAKSLHVLAEACAEGRVTLDPAADRSTERATLLSLYGIGPWTEQYIAMRAMGDRDILLTTDLGVVKSAERHGVSLAEGREDLAPWRSYVSNHLWAADH
;
A
#
# COMPACT_ATOMS: atom_id res chain seq x y z
N MET A 1 -5.25 -3.34 -11.90
CA MET A 1 -4.66 -2.74 -13.12
C MET A 1 -4.42 -1.23 -13.00
N ALA A 2 -5.43 -0.41 -12.66
CA ALA A 2 -5.22 1.04 -12.50
C ALA A 2 -4.08 1.41 -11.51
N ALA A 3 -3.98 0.74 -10.36
CA ALA A 3 -2.88 0.94 -9.41
C ALA A 3 -1.49 0.67 -10.03
N ALA A 4 -1.39 -0.32 -10.90
CA ALA A 4 -0.16 -0.65 -11.62
C ALA A 4 0.25 0.47 -12.59
N VAL A 5 -0.72 1.00 -13.35
CA VAL A 5 -0.51 2.15 -14.25
C VAL A 5 -0.07 3.38 -13.46
N ARG A 6 -0.73 3.66 -12.32
CA ARG A 6 -0.34 4.77 -11.44
C ARG A 6 1.11 4.60 -10.93
N SER A 7 1.49 3.38 -10.54
CA SER A 7 2.85 3.06 -10.10
C SER A 7 3.91 3.17 -11.19
N ALA A 8 3.52 2.92 -12.44
CA ALA A 8 4.43 3.00 -13.58
C ALA A 8 4.51 4.43 -14.18
N ALA A 9 3.71 5.40 -13.71
CA ALA A 9 3.48 6.65 -14.41
C ALA A 9 4.77 7.45 -14.72
N VAL A 10 5.71 7.52 -13.78
CA VAL A 10 6.98 8.24 -13.98
C VAL A 10 7.86 7.54 -15.03
N ALA A 11 7.99 6.21 -14.95
CA ALA A 11 8.77 5.40 -15.87
C ALA A 11 7.95 4.84 -17.05
N PHE A 12 6.78 5.43 -17.34
CA PHE A 12 5.85 4.88 -18.32
C PHE A 12 6.40 5.02 -19.74
N ASP A 13 6.65 3.87 -20.38
CA ASP A 13 7.22 3.71 -21.71
C ASP A 13 6.20 3.17 -22.75
N GLY A 14 4.93 3.01 -22.33
CA GLY A 14 3.80 2.63 -23.17
C GLY A 14 2.85 1.63 -22.52
N THR A 15 1.67 1.46 -23.09
CA THR A 15 0.69 0.46 -22.63
C THR A 15 1.21 -0.98 -22.77
N PRO A 16 1.89 -1.40 -23.88
CA PRO A 16 2.30 -2.79 -24.05
C PRO A 16 3.29 -3.32 -23.00
N PRO A 17 4.33 -2.57 -22.56
CA PRO A 17 5.20 -3.02 -21.47
C PRO A 17 4.45 -3.25 -20.14
N VAL A 18 3.54 -2.35 -19.76
CA VAL A 18 2.74 -2.49 -18.53
C VAL A 18 1.77 -3.66 -18.63
N ALA A 19 1.09 -3.83 -19.78
CA ALA A 19 0.19 -4.97 -20.01
C ALA A 19 0.94 -6.30 -19.93
N ARG A 20 2.13 -6.39 -20.53
CA ARG A 20 3.00 -7.58 -20.45
C ARG A 20 3.37 -7.93 -19.01
N ARG A 21 3.72 -6.93 -18.19
CA ARG A 21 4.03 -7.12 -16.76
C ARG A 21 2.84 -7.62 -15.94
N LEU A 22 1.62 -7.26 -16.35
CA LEU A 22 0.38 -7.66 -15.70
C LEU A 22 -0.21 -8.96 -16.27
N GLY A 23 0.42 -9.56 -17.29
CA GLY A 23 -0.06 -10.80 -17.90
C GLY A 23 -1.32 -10.63 -18.75
N CYS A 24 -1.62 -9.43 -19.25
CA CYS A 24 -2.82 -9.14 -20.04
C CYS A 24 -2.49 -8.47 -21.40
N SER A 25 -3.48 -8.35 -22.28
CA SER A 25 -3.34 -7.57 -23.52
C SER A 25 -3.42 -6.06 -23.26
N PRO A 26 -2.88 -5.22 -24.17
CA PRO A 26 -3.04 -3.77 -24.08
C PRO A 26 -4.51 -3.33 -24.09
N GLU A 27 -5.37 -4.01 -24.85
CA GLU A 27 -6.80 -3.73 -24.93
C GLU A 27 -7.53 -4.08 -23.62
N GLU A 28 -7.18 -5.21 -22.99
CA GLU A 28 -7.70 -5.60 -21.68
C GLU A 28 -7.29 -4.59 -20.60
N LEU A 29 -6.03 -4.13 -20.64
CA LEU A 29 -5.54 -3.11 -19.71
C LEU A 29 -6.30 -1.80 -19.89
N GLU A 30 -6.48 -1.34 -21.12
CA GLU A 30 -7.21 -0.10 -21.45
C GLU A 30 -8.67 -0.18 -20.97
N GLN A 31 -9.35 -1.28 -21.23
CA GLN A 31 -10.73 -1.50 -20.80
C GLN A 31 -10.84 -1.56 -19.28
N SER A 32 -9.99 -2.35 -18.61
CA SER A 32 -10.02 -2.48 -17.14
C SER A 32 -9.72 -1.16 -16.43
N VAL A 33 -8.80 -0.35 -16.96
CA VAL A 33 -8.51 0.99 -16.42
C VAL A 33 -9.70 1.92 -16.61
N ARG A 34 -10.32 1.90 -17.80
CA ARG A 34 -11.51 2.71 -18.09
C ARG A 34 -12.70 2.35 -17.22
N ASP A 35 -12.94 1.07 -16.99
CA ASP A 35 -14.01 0.61 -16.11
C ASP A 35 -13.77 1.02 -14.66
N ALA A 36 -12.50 0.99 -14.21
CA ALA A 36 -12.13 1.29 -12.83
C ALA A 36 -12.04 2.80 -12.52
N THR A 37 -11.66 3.63 -13.49
CA THR A 37 -11.36 5.06 -13.25
C THR A 37 -12.14 6.02 -14.14
N GLY A 38 -12.83 5.53 -15.16
CA GLY A 38 -13.46 6.36 -16.20
C GLY A 38 -12.49 6.97 -17.23
N LEU A 39 -11.19 6.69 -17.12
CA LEU A 39 -10.12 7.28 -17.94
C LEU A 39 -9.42 6.19 -18.76
N GLY A 40 -8.85 6.55 -19.91
CA GLY A 40 -7.90 5.68 -20.63
C GLY A 40 -6.53 5.61 -19.95
N VAL A 41 -5.67 4.67 -20.35
CA VAL A 41 -4.34 4.49 -19.73
C VAL A 41 -3.48 5.75 -19.86
N ALA A 42 -3.44 6.37 -21.04
CA ALA A 42 -2.66 7.58 -21.26
C ALA A 42 -3.17 8.77 -20.45
N GLU A 43 -4.49 8.89 -20.30
CA GLU A 43 -5.13 9.94 -19.49
C GLU A 43 -4.81 9.74 -18.00
N LEU A 44 -4.85 8.49 -17.53
CA LEU A 44 -4.49 8.13 -16.17
C LEU A 44 -3.01 8.41 -15.85
N VAL A 45 -2.10 8.06 -16.76
CA VAL A 45 -0.67 8.38 -16.63
C VAL A 45 -0.48 9.89 -16.54
N LEU A 46 -1.11 10.65 -17.44
CA LEU A 46 -1.00 12.10 -17.43
C LEU A 46 -1.57 12.72 -16.15
N GLU A 47 -2.68 12.18 -15.63
CA GLU A 47 -3.26 12.59 -14.35
C GLU A 47 -2.25 12.40 -13.20
N GLU A 48 -1.59 11.23 -13.13
CA GLU A 48 -0.60 10.96 -12.08
C GLU A 48 0.68 11.79 -12.20
N ARG A 49 1.19 11.98 -13.41
CA ARG A 49 2.35 12.86 -13.64
C ARG A 49 2.01 14.28 -13.21
N THR A 50 0.82 14.77 -13.58
CA THR A 50 0.35 16.11 -13.19
C THR A 50 0.23 16.23 -11.68
N ARG A 51 -0.40 15.26 -11.02
CA ARG A 51 -0.54 15.25 -9.54
C ARG A 51 0.83 15.21 -8.84
N THR A 52 1.77 14.43 -9.37
CA THR A 52 3.14 14.36 -8.85
C THR A 52 3.85 15.72 -9.01
N ALA A 53 3.77 16.34 -10.19
CA ALA A 53 4.33 17.67 -10.42
C ALA A 53 3.70 18.74 -9.52
N GLU A 54 2.38 18.79 -9.39
CA GLU A 54 1.68 19.69 -8.45
C GLU A 54 2.18 19.50 -7.02
N THR A 55 2.34 18.24 -6.62
CA THR A 55 2.80 17.89 -5.29
C THR A 55 4.23 18.38 -5.05
N LEU A 56 5.15 18.14 -5.99
CA LEU A 56 6.54 18.55 -5.89
C LEU A 56 6.72 20.07 -5.98
N LEU A 57 5.98 20.76 -6.86
CA LEU A 57 5.98 22.23 -6.97
C LEU A 57 5.51 22.89 -5.66
N ASN A 58 4.53 22.29 -4.99
CA ASN A 58 3.99 22.83 -3.74
C ASN A 58 4.80 22.42 -2.50
N ALA A 59 5.70 21.42 -2.60
CA ALA A 59 6.39 20.86 -1.43
C ALA A 59 7.90 21.07 -1.43
N THR A 60 8.51 21.43 -2.56
CA THR A 60 9.96 21.49 -2.73
C THR A 60 10.41 22.81 -3.33
N ALA A 61 11.70 23.13 -3.18
CA ALA A 61 12.37 24.24 -3.86
C ALA A 61 13.15 23.78 -5.11
N LEU A 62 12.86 22.57 -5.62
CA LEU A 62 13.56 22.00 -6.78
C LEU A 62 13.30 22.86 -8.04
N PRO A 63 14.28 23.03 -8.93
CA PRO A 63 14.07 23.66 -10.22
C PRO A 63 12.98 22.95 -11.03
N SER A 64 12.15 23.71 -11.76
CA SER A 64 11.05 23.16 -12.55
C SER A 64 11.49 22.09 -13.56
N THR A 65 12.72 22.18 -14.07
CA THR A 65 13.32 21.17 -14.95
C THR A 65 13.48 19.82 -14.26
N GLN A 66 13.90 19.83 -13.00
CA GLN A 66 14.06 18.63 -12.17
C GLN A 66 12.70 18.06 -11.76
N ILE A 67 11.75 18.93 -11.41
CA ILE A 67 10.37 18.50 -11.11
C ILE A 67 9.73 17.82 -12.31
N ALA A 68 9.88 18.38 -13.52
CA ALA A 68 9.37 17.77 -14.74
C ALA A 68 9.93 16.35 -14.93
N GLN A 69 11.25 16.18 -14.76
CA GLN A 69 11.90 14.87 -14.85
C GLN A 69 11.41 13.88 -13.79
N LEU A 70 11.35 14.29 -12.51
CA LEU A 70 10.89 13.45 -11.40
C LEU A 70 9.42 13.05 -11.53
N ALA A 71 8.60 13.91 -12.14
CA ALA A 71 7.20 13.63 -12.44
C ALA A 71 7.01 12.85 -13.76
N GLY A 72 8.08 12.53 -14.50
CA GLY A 72 8.04 11.75 -15.74
C GLY A 72 7.64 12.55 -17.00
N PHE A 73 7.64 13.89 -16.96
CA PHE A 73 7.47 14.72 -18.15
C PHE A 73 8.77 14.81 -18.96
N ARG A 74 8.64 14.95 -20.28
CA ARG A 74 9.80 15.10 -21.17
C ARG A 74 10.49 16.45 -20.97
N ASP A 75 9.71 17.49 -20.75
CA ASP A 75 10.18 18.84 -20.52
C ASP A 75 9.20 19.66 -19.66
N VAL A 76 9.64 20.87 -19.30
CA VAL A 76 8.86 21.81 -18.47
C VAL A 76 7.61 22.31 -19.21
N GLY A 77 7.65 22.41 -20.54
CA GLY A 77 6.52 22.88 -21.34
C GLY A 77 5.33 21.92 -21.25
N GLU A 78 5.58 20.62 -21.47
CA GLU A 78 4.57 19.57 -21.35
C GLU A 78 3.95 19.53 -19.95
N MET A 79 4.79 19.66 -18.91
CA MET A 79 4.35 19.73 -17.52
C MET A 79 3.43 20.95 -17.29
N LEU A 80 3.81 22.14 -17.73
CA LEU A 80 3.02 23.36 -17.54
C LEU A 80 1.69 23.29 -18.33
N GLU A 81 1.69 22.73 -19.53
CA GLU A 81 0.44 22.50 -20.29
C GLU A 81 -0.51 21.55 -19.57
N ALA A 82 0.02 20.48 -18.97
CA ALA A 82 -0.77 19.52 -18.20
C ALA A 82 -1.35 20.16 -16.93
N LEU A 83 -0.53 20.92 -16.19
CA LEU A 83 -0.94 21.69 -15.01
C LEU A 83 -2.03 22.70 -15.36
N ASN A 84 -1.84 23.50 -16.41
CA ASN A 84 -2.81 24.51 -16.86
C ASN A 84 -4.16 23.87 -17.27
N ARG A 85 -4.14 22.68 -17.86
CA ARG A 85 -5.36 21.92 -18.16
C ARG A 85 -6.07 21.40 -16.91
N ALA A 86 -5.32 21.13 -15.84
CA ALA A 86 -5.84 20.69 -14.56
C ALA A 86 -6.27 21.84 -13.62
N GLU A 87 -5.94 23.11 -13.94
CA GLU A 87 -6.11 24.22 -12.99
C GLU A 87 -7.58 24.50 -12.62
N GLY A 88 -7.93 23.99 -11.44
CA GLY A 88 -8.95 24.48 -10.51
C GLY A 88 -8.59 24.30 -9.02
N ARG A 89 -7.36 23.88 -8.67
CA ARG A 89 -7.00 23.45 -7.30
C ARG A 89 -5.55 23.80 -6.88
N ARG A 90 -5.18 25.07 -6.84
CA ARG A 90 -3.91 25.49 -6.20
C ARG A 90 -3.96 25.34 -4.67
N GLY A 91 -2.98 24.64 -4.10
CA GLY A 91 -2.73 24.58 -2.66
C GLY A 91 -1.74 25.67 -2.19
N PRO A 92 -1.48 25.79 -0.88
CA PRO A 92 -0.58 26.79 -0.31
C PRO A 92 0.90 26.53 -0.68
N LYS A 93 1.70 27.59 -0.56
CA LYS A 93 3.13 27.68 -0.97
C LYS A 93 4.06 26.70 -0.22
N PRO A 94 5.15 26.24 -0.88
CA PRO A 94 6.14 25.34 -0.30
C PRO A 94 6.88 25.92 0.90
N GLN A 95 7.19 25.05 1.87
CA GLN A 95 8.19 25.22 2.92
C GLN A 95 9.02 23.94 2.98
N GLY A 96 10.24 23.98 2.45
CA GLY A 96 11.20 22.88 2.53
C GLY A 96 12.62 23.41 2.43
N GLU A 97 13.48 23.02 3.36
CA GLU A 97 14.92 23.26 3.32
C GLU A 97 15.61 21.99 2.81
N CYS A 98 16.48 22.11 1.81
CA CYS A 98 17.24 21.00 1.29
C CYS A 98 18.52 20.84 2.12
N HIS A 99 18.62 19.75 2.90
CA HIS A 99 19.83 19.43 3.67
C HIS A 99 20.79 18.61 2.78
N PRO A 100 22.11 18.86 2.79
CA PRO A 100 23.06 18.30 1.83
C PRO A 100 23.15 16.77 1.77
N ASP A 101 22.71 16.05 2.80
CA ASP A 101 22.81 14.59 2.89
C ASP A 101 21.46 13.85 2.87
N ARG A 102 20.32 14.58 2.92
CA ARG A 102 18.97 14.00 2.98
C ARG A 102 17.91 14.97 2.46
N ILE A 103 16.95 14.44 1.72
CA ILE A 103 15.84 15.22 1.17
C ILE A 103 14.71 15.23 2.21
N GLU A 104 14.35 16.41 2.68
CA GLU A 104 13.15 16.60 3.52
C GLU A 104 12.09 17.42 2.77
N LEU A 105 10.87 16.92 2.73
CA LEU A 105 9.73 17.62 2.15
C LEU A 105 8.44 17.32 2.90
N THR A 106 7.50 18.25 2.85
CA THR A 106 6.14 18.04 3.36
C THR A 106 5.15 18.18 2.20
N VAL A 107 4.42 17.12 1.90
CA VAL A 107 3.40 17.09 0.86
C VAL A 107 2.02 16.96 1.45
N CYS A 108 1.03 17.53 0.77
CA CYS A 108 -0.38 17.31 1.09
C CYS A 108 -0.95 16.26 0.14
N LEU A 109 -1.40 15.13 0.68
CA LEU A 109 -2.03 14.05 -0.07
C LEU A 109 -3.56 14.28 -0.08
N PRO A 110 -4.16 14.64 -1.23
CA PRO A 110 -5.61 14.72 -1.36
C PRO A 110 -6.23 13.32 -1.34
N TYR A 111 -7.46 13.24 -0.86
CA TYR A 111 -8.28 12.03 -0.84
C TYR A 111 -9.75 12.37 -1.12
N THR A 112 -10.53 11.40 -1.56
CA THR A 112 -11.99 11.53 -1.67
C THR A 112 -12.62 11.29 -0.30
N ALA A 113 -13.30 12.28 0.26
CA ALA A 113 -14.00 12.14 1.53
C ALA A 113 -15.26 11.25 1.39
N PRO A 114 -15.72 10.57 2.47
CA PRO A 114 -15.16 10.57 3.83
C PRO A 114 -13.87 9.73 4.00
N LEU A 115 -13.10 10.03 5.04
CA LEU A 115 -11.93 9.24 5.45
C LEU A 115 -12.00 9.02 6.96
N ASN A 116 -12.20 7.76 7.38
CA ASN A 116 -12.13 7.40 8.78
C ASN A 116 -10.67 7.15 9.20
N PHE A 117 -9.92 8.23 9.39
CA PHE A 117 -8.48 8.16 9.70
C PHE A 117 -8.21 7.54 11.07
N ASP A 118 -9.09 7.73 12.05
CA ASP A 118 -8.95 7.16 13.38
C ASP A 118 -9.00 5.61 13.34
N GLU A 119 -9.88 5.03 12.52
CA GLU A 119 -9.92 3.57 12.30
C GLU A 119 -8.65 3.05 11.63
N ILE A 120 -8.07 3.82 10.69
CA ILE A 120 -6.79 3.46 10.07
C ILE A 120 -5.67 3.49 11.13
N LEU A 121 -5.61 4.52 11.97
CA LEU A 121 -4.64 4.60 13.06
C LEU A 121 -4.85 3.48 14.09
N ALA A 122 -6.10 3.11 14.40
CA ALA A 122 -6.40 1.99 15.30
C ALA A 122 -5.86 0.66 14.73
N TYR A 123 -6.12 0.39 13.44
CA TYR A 123 -5.58 -0.76 12.73
C TYR A 123 -4.04 -0.78 12.73
N LEU A 124 -3.39 0.34 12.38
CA LEU A 124 -1.93 0.45 12.34
C LEU A 124 -1.33 0.25 13.73
N ARG A 125 -1.94 0.83 14.79
CA ARG A 125 -1.49 0.67 16.18
C ARG A 125 -1.60 -0.78 16.65
N MET A 126 -2.66 -1.49 16.25
CA MET A 126 -2.81 -2.91 16.57
C MET A 126 -1.63 -3.74 16.03
N GLN A 127 -1.11 -3.41 14.85
CA GLN A 127 -0.06 -4.18 14.17
C GLN A 127 1.36 -3.61 14.29
N GLN A 128 1.53 -2.48 14.97
CA GLN A 128 2.78 -1.73 15.03
C GLN A 128 4.00 -2.59 15.42
N LEU A 129 5.08 -2.46 14.64
CA LEU A 129 6.40 -2.92 15.01
C LEU A 129 7.23 -1.73 15.49
N ASN A 130 7.47 -1.66 16.80
CA ASN A 130 8.04 -0.50 17.50
C ASN A 130 9.40 -0.05 16.95
N ALA A 131 10.16 -0.96 16.35
CA ALA A 131 11.47 -0.67 15.78
C ALA A 131 11.39 -0.01 14.38
N ILE A 132 10.28 -0.11 13.65
CA ILE A 132 10.13 0.45 12.29
C ILE A 132 8.94 1.42 12.16
N GLU A 133 8.04 1.43 13.12
CA GLU A 133 6.76 2.16 13.09
C GLU A 133 6.45 2.82 14.43
N ARG A 134 5.81 3.98 14.37
CA ARG A 134 5.23 4.71 15.52
C ARG A 134 3.83 5.17 15.17
N VAL A 135 2.85 4.81 16.00
CA VAL A 135 1.46 5.22 15.82
C VAL A 135 1.01 6.02 17.04
N ASP A 136 0.98 7.33 16.89
CA ASP A 136 0.55 8.25 17.95
C ASP A 136 -0.96 8.51 17.82
N ALA A 137 -1.53 9.39 18.65
CA ALA A 137 -2.97 9.67 18.63
C ALA A 137 -3.47 10.23 17.29
N SER A 138 -2.63 10.97 16.57
CA SER A 138 -3.01 11.72 15.36
C SER A 138 -2.05 11.51 14.17
N SER A 139 -1.09 10.59 14.29
CA SER A 139 -0.08 10.38 13.25
C SER A 139 0.44 8.95 13.17
N TYR A 140 0.94 8.60 12.00
CA TYR A 140 1.66 7.37 11.72
C TYR A 140 3.03 7.70 11.13
N THR A 141 4.10 7.28 11.79
CA THR A 141 5.48 7.40 11.30
C THR A 141 6.04 6.03 11.01
N ARG A 142 6.73 5.87 9.88
CA ARG A 142 7.46 4.63 9.60
C ARG A 142 8.69 4.83 8.74
N ALA A 143 9.62 3.90 8.85
CA ALA A 143 10.77 3.75 7.96
C ALA A 143 10.58 2.56 7.01
N PHE A 144 11.17 2.64 5.81
CA PHE A 144 11.23 1.53 4.85
C PHE A 144 12.35 1.71 3.82
N ALA A 145 12.76 0.61 3.20
CA ALA A 145 13.71 0.64 2.09
C ALA A 145 13.02 1.10 0.80
N SER A 146 13.69 1.97 0.06
CA SER A 146 13.27 2.46 -1.25
C SER A 146 14.23 1.95 -2.34
N GLY A 147 13.96 2.27 -3.62
CA GLY A 147 14.74 1.73 -4.74
C GLY A 147 16.23 2.10 -4.71
N HIS A 148 16.55 3.30 -4.24
CA HIS A 148 17.90 3.85 -4.23
C HIS A 148 18.43 4.16 -2.82
N GLY A 149 17.72 3.75 -1.76
CA GLY A 149 18.12 4.00 -0.38
C GLY A 149 17.01 3.68 0.61
N SER A 150 16.72 4.64 1.47
CA SER A 150 15.65 4.52 2.46
C SER A 150 14.78 5.76 2.53
N ALA A 151 13.58 5.57 3.07
CA ALA A 151 12.63 6.64 3.33
C ALA A 151 12.03 6.52 4.73
N LEU A 152 11.76 7.68 5.33
CA LEU A 152 10.94 7.84 6.52
C LEU A 152 9.74 8.72 6.15
N ILE A 153 8.53 8.26 6.47
CA ILE A 153 7.31 9.05 6.29
C ILE A 153 6.63 9.30 7.62
N THR A 154 6.00 10.46 7.77
CA THR A 154 5.04 10.77 8.84
C THR A 154 3.74 11.26 8.22
N LEU A 155 2.66 10.51 8.46
CA LEU A 155 1.31 10.80 7.98
C LEU A 155 0.47 11.35 9.12
N SER A 156 -0.23 12.46 8.89
CA SER A 156 -1.14 13.06 9.88
C SER A 156 -2.30 13.76 9.19
N MET A 157 -3.47 13.78 9.82
CA MET A 157 -4.60 14.57 9.32
C MET A 157 -4.28 16.08 9.38
N ALA A 158 -4.47 16.77 8.27
CA ALA A 158 -4.32 18.20 8.12
C ALA A 158 -5.63 18.78 7.54
N SER A 159 -6.57 19.13 8.44
CA SER A 159 -7.93 19.60 8.14
C SER A 159 -8.72 18.67 7.21
N THR A 160 -8.61 18.85 5.90
CA THR A 160 -9.31 18.07 4.85
C THR A 160 -8.36 17.30 3.93
N ARG A 161 -7.09 17.19 4.32
CA ARG A 161 -6.02 16.50 3.57
C ARG A 161 -5.16 15.69 4.53
N ILE A 162 -4.34 14.78 3.99
CA ILE A 162 -3.30 14.12 4.76
C ILE A 162 -1.99 14.87 4.54
N GLY A 163 -1.40 15.40 5.61
CA GLY A 163 -0.01 15.86 5.59
C GLY A 163 0.92 14.65 5.62
N CYS A 164 1.90 14.62 4.71
CA CYS A 164 2.93 13.60 4.65
C CYS A 164 4.30 14.29 4.68
N ARG A 165 5.01 14.16 5.80
CA ARG A 165 6.42 14.56 5.89
C ARG A 165 7.26 13.39 5.40
N ILE A 166 8.18 13.64 4.49
CA ILE A 166 9.05 12.63 3.88
C ILE A 166 10.49 13.04 4.14
N GLN A 167 11.28 12.09 4.63
CA GLN A 167 12.73 12.12 4.56
C GLN A 167 13.16 10.99 3.63
N ALA A 168 13.92 11.29 2.57
CA ALA A 168 14.40 10.28 1.62
C ALA A 168 15.90 10.47 1.37
N ASP A 169 16.60 9.37 1.16
CA ASP A 169 18.04 9.42 0.82
C ASP A 169 18.26 9.82 -0.65
N ASP A 170 17.28 9.58 -1.54
CA ASP A 170 17.39 9.84 -2.98
C ASP A 170 16.10 10.39 -3.58
N GLU A 171 16.22 11.40 -4.44
CA GLU A 171 15.08 12.11 -5.04
C GLU A 171 14.33 11.25 -6.06
N ARG A 172 15.01 10.29 -6.67
CA ARG A 172 14.43 9.37 -7.66
C ARG A 172 13.35 8.49 -7.03
N ASP A 173 13.38 8.31 -5.72
CA ASP A 173 12.41 7.52 -4.97
C ASP A 173 11.17 8.31 -4.55
N LEU A 174 11.14 9.65 -4.70
CA LEU A 174 10.07 10.49 -4.14
C LEU A 174 8.68 10.12 -4.65
N HIS A 175 8.56 9.81 -5.94
CA HIS A 175 7.27 9.41 -6.51
C HIS A 175 6.76 8.09 -5.90
N ASP A 176 7.61 7.08 -5.82
CA ASP A 176 7.26 5.78 -5.21
C ASP A 176 6.97 5.92 -3.71
N VAL A 177 7.75 6.73 -2.98
CA VAL A 177 7.50 7.03 -1.56
C VAL A 177 6.14 7.68 -1.36
N ILE A 178 5.76 8.65 -2.22
CA ILE A 178 4.43 9.27 -2.19
C ILE A 178 3.34 8.23 -2.49
N LEU A 179 3.51 7.38 -3.50
CA LEU A 179 2.52 6.34 -3.82
C LEU A 179 2.36 5.32 -2.69
N ARG A 180 3.44 4.88 -2.06
CA ARG A 180 3.41 3.99 -0.89
C ARG A 180 2.74 4.65 0.31
N ALA A 181 2.99 5.94 0.55
CA ALA A 181 2.28 6.71 1.59
C ALA A 181 0.77 6.78 1.33
N ARG A 182 0.35 7.01 0.07
CA ARG A 182 -1.07 6.98 -0.33
C ARG A 182 -1.67 5.58 -0.16
N ARG A 183 -0.92 4.53 -0.47
CA ARG A 183 -1.33 3.12 -0.39
C ARG A 183 -1.56 2.65 1.04
N VAL A 184 -0.71 3.05 1.99
CA VAL A 184 -0.89 2.73 3.43
C VAL A 184 -2.27 3.17 3.92
N LEU A 185 -2.75 4.32 3.45
CA LEU A 185 -4.04 4.88 3.84
C LEU A 185 -5.17 4.60 2.82
N ASP A 186 -4.87 3.90 1.72
CA ASP A 186 -5.79 3.60 0.62
C ASP A 186 -6.53 4.86 0.12
N LEU A 187 -5.78 5.93 -0.19
CA LEU A 187 -6.36 7.24 -0.55
C LEU A 187 -6.95 7.31 -1.96
N ASP A 188 -6.58 6.38 -2.84
CA ASP A 188 -6.90 6.38 -4.28
C ASP A 188 -8.14 5.53 -4.61
N ILE A 189 -9.16 5.64 -3.75
CA ILE A 189 -10.47 5.01 -3.93
C ILE A 189 -11.59 6.00 -3.61
N ASP A 190 -12.73 5.82 -4.28
CA ASP A 190 -13.98 6.47 -3.90
C ASP A 190 -14.69 5.67 -2.80
N PRO A 191 -14.64 6.13 -1.53
CA PRO A 191 -15.32 5.46 -0.42
C PRO A 191 -16.84 5.49 -0.57
N VAL A 192 -17.41 6.50 -1.25
CA VAL A 192 -18.87 6.64 -1.35
C VAL A 192 -19.46 5.54 -2.22
N ALA A 193 -18.78 5.18 -3.31
CA ALA A 193 -19.18 4.07 -4.17
C ALA A 193 -19.19 2.73 -3.40
N ILE A 194 -18.21 2.51 -2.53
CA ILE A 194 -18.13 1.32 -1.68
C ILE A 194 -19.24 1.31 -0.66
N ASP A 195 -19.36 2.38 0.13
CA ASP A 195 -20.39 2.50 1.18
C ASP A 195 -21.79 2.31 0.59
N THR A 196 -22.04 2.85 -0.61
CA THR A 196 -23.31 2.71 -1.33
C THR A 196 -23.58 1.25 -1.70
N LEU A 197 -22.61 0.55 -2.30
CA LEU A 197 -22.77 -0.85 -2.68
C LEU A 197 -22.97 -1.73 -1.44
N LEU A 198 -22.11 -1.61 -0.44
CA LEU A 198 -22.17 -2.44 0.76
C LEU A 198 -23.46 -2.20 1.56
N SER A 199 -24.00 -0.98 1.54
CA SER A 199 -25.28 -0.65 2.21
C SER A 199 -26.51 -1.26 1.54
N THR A 200 -26.38 -1.86 0.35
CA THR A 200 -27.48 -2.63 -0.27
C THR A 200 -27.76 -3.94 0.45
N ASP A 201 -26.77 -4.47 1.18
CA ASP A 201 -26.92 -5.62 2.06
C ASP A 201 -27.39 -5.18 3.45
N ALA A 202 -28.54 -5.69 3.87
CA ALA A 202 -29.15 -5.32 5.15
C ALA A 202 -28.32 -5.69 6.40
N SER A 203 -27.48 -6.73 6.32
CA SER A 203 -26.58 -7.15 7.40
C SER A 203 -25.30 -6.29 7.46
N LEU A 204 -24.85 -5.75 6.33
CA LEU A 204 -23.68 -4.87 6.27
C LEU A 204 -24.01 -3.39 6.50
N ALA A 205 -25.21 -2.94 6.12
CA ALA A 205 -25.60 -1.53 6.25
C ALA A 205 -25.37 -0.92 7.65
N PRO A 206 -25.64 -1.62 8.77
CA PRO A 206 -25.31 -1.08 10.11
C PRO A 206 -23.80 -0.91 10.34
N LEU A 207 -22.96 -1.80 9.80
CA LEU A 207 -21.50 -1.73 9.93
C LEU A 207 -20.93 -0.57 9.12
N VAL A 208 -21.48 -0.33 7.93
CA VAL A 208 -21.13 0.82 7.07
C VAL A 208 -21.55 2.13 7.74
N ALA A 209 -22.78 2.21 8.25
CA ALA A 209 -23.29 3.41 8.91
C ALA A 209 -22.48 3.81 10.17
N GLN A 210 -21.90 2.84 10.88
CA GLN A 210 -21.01 3.10 12.02
C GLN A 210 -19.64 3.64 11.60
N ARG A 211 -19.16 3.29 10.40
CA ARG A 211 -17.79 3.57 9.94
C ARG A 211 -17.78 4.02 8.47
N PRO A 212 -18.46 5.13 8.11
CA PRO A 212 -18.47 5.62 6.74
C PRO A 212 -17.06 5.96 6.27
N GLY A 213 -16.74 5.59 5.04
CA GLY A 213 -15.41 5.78 4.46
C GLY A 213 -14.30 4.97 5.14
N LEU A 214 -14.63 3.80 5.69
CA LEU A 214 -13.65 2.82 6.11
C LEU A 214 -12.76 2.43 4.92
N ARG A 215 -11.46 2.34 5.17
CA ARG A 215 -10.46 2.00 4.14
C ARG A 215 -10.00 0.56 4.25
N SER A 216 -9.28 0.09 3.23
CA SER A 216 -8.51 -1.15 3.29
C SER A 216 -7.01 -0.82 3.34
N PRO A 217 -6.42 -0.53 4.52
CA PRO A 217 -5.02 -0.16 4.64
C PRO A 217 -4.07 -1.12 3.90
N GLY A 218 -3.25 -0.57 3.01
CA GLY A 218 -2.18 -1.31 2.33
C GLY A 218 -0.90 -1.34 3.17
N ALA A 219 0.24 -1.45 2.48
CA ALA A 219 1.56 -1.39 3.08
C ALA A 219 2.58 -0.71 2.15
N VAL A 220 3.73 -0.32 2.70
CA VAL A 220 4.85 0.23 1.91
C VAL A 220 5.77 -0.84 1.33
N ASP A 221 5.68 -2.08 1.82
CA ASP A 221 6.49 -3.21 1.37
C ASP A 221 5.66 -4.50 1.42
N GLY A 222 5.57 -5.17 0.28
CA GLY A 222 4.82 -6.42 0.17
C GLY A 222 5.53 -7.61 0.79
N PHE A 223 6.86 -7.62 0.82
CA PHE A 223 7.60 -8.69 1.48
C PHE A 223 7.36 -8.68 3.00
N GLU A 224 7.43 -7.50 3.63
CA GLU A 224 7.05 -7.30 5.02
C GLU A 224 5.63 -7.84 5.31
N VAL A 225 4.64 -7.54 4.47
CA VAL A 225 3.26 -8.04 4.61
C VAL A 225 3.21 -9.57 4.58
N ALA A 226 3.92 -10.20 3.65
CA ALA A 226 3.95 -11.65 3.53
C ALA A 226 4.62 -12.32 4.75
N VAL A 227 5.72 -11.74 5.25
CA VAL A 227 6.35 -12.19 6.49
C VAL A 227 5.41 -12.05 7.69
N ARG A 228 4.70 -10.92 7.81
CA ARG A 228 3.67 -10.70 8.85
C ARG A 228 2.57 -11.76 8.76
N GLY A 229 2.07 -12.05 7.56
CA GLY A 229 1.05 -13.06 7.30
C GLY A 229 1.48 -14.45 7.73
N ILE A 230 2.66 -14.91 7.30
CA ILE A 230 3.19 -16.25 7.65
C ILE A 230 3.47 -16.36 9.16
N ILE A 231 4.01 -15.32 9.80
CA ILE A 231 4.23 -15.32 11.25
C ILE A 231 2.91 -15.34 12.02
N GLY A 232 1.89 -14.64 11.52
CA GLY A 232 0.55 -14.56 12.09
C GLY A 232 -0.28 -15.84 11.99
N GLN A 233 0.11 -16.79 11.12
CA GLN A 233 -0.62 -18.05 10.96
C GLN A 233 -0.83 -18.76 12.30
N GLN A 234 -2.11 -19.05 12.62
CA GLN A 234 -2.54 -19.83 13.78
C GLN A 234 -2.18 -19.24 15.16
N ILE A 235 -1.85 -17.96 15.25
CA ILE A 235 -1.57 -17.29 16.53
C ILE A 235 -2.30 -15.94 16.62
N SER A 236 -2.45 -15.41 17.83
CA SER A 236 -3.00 -14.05 18.02
C SER A 236 -2.11 -12.97 17.40
N VAL A 237 -2.71 -11.86 16.97
CA VAL A 237 -2.00 -10.66 16.48
C VAL A 237 -0.93 -10.19 17.48
N ALA A 238 -1.23 -10.17 18.78
CA ALA A 238 -0.27 -9.78 19.81
C ALA A 238 0.96 -10.71 19.87
N ALA A 239 0.77 -12.03 19.70
CA ALA A 239 1.87 -12.99 19.67
C ALA A 239 2.73 -12.85 18.41
N ALA A 240 2.08 -12.65 17.25
CA ALA A 240 2.78 -12.36 16.00
C ALA A 240 3.62 -11.09 16.10
N ARG A 241 3.02 -10.00 16.60
CA ARG A 241 3.67 -8.71 16.83
C ARG A 241 4.91 -8.84 17.72
N ARG A 242 4.84 -9.61 18.82
CA ARG A 242 6.02 -9.85 19.68
C ARG A 242 7.17 -10.51 18.92
N ARG A 243 6.87 -11.55 18.11
CA ARG A 243 7.89 -12.27 17.32
C ARG A 243 8.51 -11.37 16.24
N LEU A 244 7.68 -10.63 15.52
CA LEU A 244 8.10 -9.68 14.50
C LEU A 244 8.97 -8.56 15.08
N ASN A 245 8.58 -7.97 16.22
CA ASN A 245 9.38 -6.93 16.88
C ASN A 245 10.78 -7.43 17.21
N ARG A 246 10.90 -8.66 17.71
CA ARG A 246 12.21 -9.27 17.96
C ARG A 246 13.02 -9.44 16.67
N ILE A 247 12.42 -10.02 15.62
CA ILE A 247 13.11 -10.21 14.33
C ILE A 247 13.62 -8.88 13.78
N VAL A 248 12.79 -7.83 13.77
CA VAL A 248 13.20 -6.50 13.30
C VAL A 248 14.28 -5.89 14.21
N THR A 249 14.22 -6.11 15.53
CA THR A 249 15.24 -5.62 16.46
C THR A 249 16.56 -6.38 16.32
N GLU A 250 16.56 -7.64 15.92
CA GLU A 250 17.78 -8.43 15.77
C GLU A 250 18.38 -8.31 14.36
N HIS A 251 17.53 -8.20 13.34
CA HIS A 251 17.92 -8.34 11.94
C HIS A 251 17.57 -7.16 11.04
N GLY A 252 16.80 -6.18 11.52
CA GLY A 252 16.50 -4.97 10.75
C GLY A 252 17.71 -4.05 10.63
N SER A 253 17.85 -3.36 9.50
CA SER A 253 18.97 -2.42 9.28
C SER A 253 18.75 -1.11 10.04
N VAL A 254 19.81 -0.47 10.54
CA VAL A 254 19.68 0.84 11.19
C VAL A 254 19.39 1.90 10.13
N LEU A 255 18.42 2.79 10.40
CA LEU A 255 18.20 3.98 9.58
C LEU A 255 19.10 5.11 10.10
N PRO A 256 20.08 5.61 9.32
CA PRO A 256 20.92 6.72 9.77
C PRO A 256 20.09 7.94 10.19
N GLY A 257 20.43 8.55 11.33
CA GLY A 257 19.75 9.75 11.83
C GLY A 257 18.34 9.53 12.38
N SER A 258 17.90 8.29 12.59
CA SER A 258 16.59 7.94 13.18
C SER A 258 16.76 6.90 14.29
N ASP A 259 15.80 6.86 15.22
CA ASP A 259 15.66 5.77 16.18
C ASP A 259 14.90 4.56 15.61
N LEU A 260 14.34 4.71 14.41
CA LEU A 260 13.72 3.61 13.67
C LEU A 260 14.75 2.81 12.87
N ARG A 261 14.32 1.64 12.42
CA ARG A 261 15.05 0.67 11.62
C ARG A 261 14.31 0.42 10.32
N LEU A 262 14.99 -0.24 9.39
CA LEU A 262 14.40 -0.81 8.20
C LEU A 262 14.04 -2.28 8.47
N PHE A 263 12.91 -2.72 7.93
CA PHE A 263 12.59 -4.14 7.88
C PHE A 263 13.66 -4.88 7.05
N PRO A 264 14.05 -6.12 7.40
CA PRO A 264 15.02 -6.87 6.62
C PRO A 264 14.57 -7.06 5.17
N THR A 265 15.44 -6.81 4.20
CA THR A 265 15.15 -7.09 2.78
C THR A 265 15.00 -8.60 2.55
N PRO A 266 14.43 -9.06 1.42
CA PRO A 266 14.38 -10.48 1.08
C PRO A 266 15.74 -11.18 1.18
N GLU A 267 16.80 -10.54 0.67
CA GLU A 267 18.18 -11.08 0.68
C GLU A 267 18.72 -11.18 2.11
N GLN A 268 18.52 -10.12 2.91
CA GLN A 268 18.92 -10.11 4.31
C GLN A 268 18.17 -11.18 5.11
N PHE A 269 16.88 -11.34 4.84
CA PHE A 269 16.03 -12.32 5.52
C PHE A 269 16.43 -13.75 5.18
N ALA A 270 16.70 -14.04 3.90
CA ALA A 270 17.15 -15.35 3.43
C ALA A 270 18.52 -15.75 4.04
N ALA A 271 19.35 -14.78 4.41
CA ALA A 271 20.64 -15.01 5.06
C ALA A 271 20.54 -15.28 6.58
N ILE A 272 19.37 -15.08 7.22
CA ILE A 272 19.19 -15.33 8.65
C ILE A 272 19.17 -16.84 8.90
N ALA A 273 20.04 -17.36 9.76
CA ALA A 273 19.99 -18.78 10.11
C ALA A 273 18.58 -19.18 10.66
N PRO A 274 17.96 -20.29 10.21
CA PRO A 274 16.60 -20.66 10.64
C PRO A 274 16.39 -20.73 12.15
N VAL A 275 17.42 -21.12 12.89
CA VAL A 275 17.41 -21.17 14.36
C VAL A 275 17.33 -19.78 15.00
N ALA A 276 17.92 -18.76 14.38
CA ALA A 276 17.91 -17.37 14.88
C ALA A 276 16.50 -16.78 14.86
N LEU A 277 15.66 -17.16 13.88
CA LEU A 277 14.26 -16.74 13.84
C LEU A 277 13.46 -17.24 15.06
N SER A 278 13.92 -18.29 15.75
CA SER A 278 13.23 -19.00 16.85
C SER A 278 11.72 -19.18 16.62
N LEU A 279 11.40 -19.66 15.42
CA LEU A 279 10.07 -20.07 15.00
C LEU A 279 10.02 -21.61 14.90
N PRO A 280 8.83 -22.22 14.89
CA PRO A 280 8.69 -23.62 14.52
C PRO A 280 9.37 -23.92 13.16
N PRO A 281 10.03 -25.07 12.99
CA PRO A 281 10.82 -25.37 11.79
C PRO A 281 10.07 -25.21 10.47
N SER A 282 8.80 -25.61 10.43
CA SER A 282 7.94 -25.44 9.25
C SER A 282 7.73 -23.97 8.89
N ARG A 283 7.50 -23.11 9.88
CA ARG A 283 7.30 -21.68 9.66
C ARG A 283 8.60 -20.99 9.25
N ALA A 284 9.72 -21.35 9.88
CA ALA A 284 11.04 -20.85 9.46
C ALA A 284 11.33 -21.23 8.01
N LYS A 285 11.06 -22.49 7.62
CA LYS A 285 11.20 -22.96 6.23
C LYS A 285 10.32 -22.18 5.25
N SER A 286 9.05 -21.95 5.60
CA SER A 286 8.12 -21.19 4.75
C SER A 286 8.61 -19.76 4.49
N LEU A 287 9.12 -19.09 5.53
CA LEU A 287 9.70 -17.75 5.40
C LEU A 287 10.96 -17.72 4.53
N HIS A 288 11.84 -18.72 4.64
CA HIS A 288 13.05 -18.79 3.80
C HIS A 288 12.70 -19.01 2.33
N VAL A 289 11.79 -19.95 2.05
CA VAL A 289 11.34 -20.21 0.67
C VAL A 289 10.71 -18.96 0.05
N LEU A 290 9.94 -18.19 0.83
CA LEU A 290 9.41 -16.89 0.39
C LEU A 290 10.53 -15.86 0.17
N ALA A 291 11.45 -15.71 1.12
CA ALA A 291 12.53 -14.75 1.06
C ALA A 291 13.44 -14.99 -0.15
N GLU A 292 13.83 -16.24 -0.39
CA GLU A 292 14.58 -16.66 -1.59
C GLU A 292 13.78 -16.38 -2.87
N ALA A 293 12.46 -16.64 -2.88
CA ALA A 293 11.62 -16.35 -4.04
C ALA A 293 11.57 -14.87 -4.38
N CYS A 294 11.46 -14.00 -3.38
CA CYS A 294 11.48 -12.55 -3.59
C CYS A 294 12.88 -12.05 -3.97
N ALA A 295 13.94 -12.53 -3.31
CA ALA A 295 15.33 -12.14 -3.60
C ALA A 295 15.78 -12.52 -5.03
N GLU A 296 15.30 -13.66 -5.53
CA GLU A 296 15.58 -14.12 -6.90
C GLU A 296 14.63 -13.51 -7.94
N GLY A 297 13.68 -12.66 -7.53
CA GLY A 297 12.69 -12.06 -8.42
C GLY A 297 11.66 -13.06 -8.98
N ARG A 298 11.55 -14.26 -8.40
CA ARG A 298 10.53 -15.25 -8.78
C ARG A 298 9.12 -14.86 -8.32
N VAL A 299 9.04 -14.03 -7.27
CA VAL A 299 7.78 -13.48 -6.74
C VAL A 299 7.94 -11.98 -6.53
N THR A 300 7.06 -11.19 -7.14
CA THR A 300 6.98 -9.74 -6.93
C THR A 300 5.70 -9.38 -6.19
N LEU A 301 5.84 -8.85 -4.97
CA LEU A 301 4.71 -8.46 -4.11
C LEU A 301 4.41 -6.97 -4.21
N ASP A 302 4.05 -6.52 -5.41
CA ASP A 302 3.73 -5.11 -5.70
C ASP A 302 2.41 -5.01 -6.49
N PRO A 303 1.61 -3.93 -6.35
CA PRO A 303 0.38 -3.74 -7.11
C PRO A 303 0.54 -3.78 -8.64
N ALA A 304 1.75 -3.58 -9.14
CA ALA A 304 2.08 -3.64 -10.56
C ALA A 304 2.56 -5.02 -11.07
N ALA A 305 2.48 -6.06 -10.25
CA ALA A 305 2.78 -7.43 -10.64
C ALA A 305 1.53 -8.16 -11.21
N ASP A 306 1.76 -9.15 -12.08
CA ASP A 306 0.71 -10.03 -12.61
C ASP A 306 0.12 -10.90 -11.49
N ARG A 307 -1.12 -10.59 -11.10
CA ARG A 307 -1.81 -11.26 -10.00
C ARG A 307 -1.96 -12.76 -10.22
N SER A 308 -2.20 -13.20 -11.45
CA SER A 308 -2.45 -14.61 -11.74
C SER A 308 -1.17 -15.43 -11.59
N THR A 309 -0.07 -14.92 -12.14
CA THR A 309 1.27 -15.51 -12.01
C THR A 309 1.72 -15.50 -10.55
N GLU A 310 1.61 -14.36 -9.85
CA GLU A 310 2.06 -14.25 -8.47
C GLU A 310 1.25 -15.15 -7.53
N ARG A 311 -0.07 -15.26 -7.74
CA ARG A 311 -0.93 -16.22 -7.03
C ARG A 311 -0.47 -17.66 -7.24
N ALA A 312 -0.24 -18.07 -8.49
CA ALA A 312 0.19 -19.43 -8.80
C ALA A 312 1.54 -19.74 -8.15
N THR A 313 2.49 -18.81 -8.22
CA THR A 313 3.81 -18.97 -7.60
C THR A 313 3.68 -19.03 -6.08
N LEU A 314 2.96 -18.10 -5.43
CA LEU A 314 2.74 -18.09 -3.99
C LEU A 314 2.14 -19.40 -3.48
N LEU A 315 1.11 -19.92 -4.15
CA LEU A 315 0.47 -21.19 -3.77
C LEU A 315 1.36 -22.41 -4.00
N SER A 316 2.41 -22.29 -4.83
CA SER A 316 3.42 -23.34 -5.00
C SER A 316 4.46 -23.34 -3.88
N LEU A 317 4.60 -22.24 -3.13
CA LEU A 317 5.59 -22.13 -2.06
C LEU A 317 5.16 -22.90 -0.81
N TYR A 318 6.13 -23.54 -0.16
CA TYR A 318 5.90 -24.29 1.06
C TYR A 318 5.31 -23.41 2.18
N GLY A 319 4.17 -23.82 2.73
CA GLY A 319 3.53 -23.16 3.87
C GLY A 319 2.66 -21.94 3.53
N ILE A 320 2.49 -21.62 2.26
CA ILE A 320 1.56 -20.57 1.80
C ILE A 320 0.30 -21.23 1.25
N GLY A 321 -0.79 -21.13 2.00
CA GLY A 321 -2.11 -21.60 1.58
C GLY A 321 -3.01 -20.47 1.07
N PRO A 322 -4.24 -20.79 0.61
CA PRO A 322 -5.18 -19.81 0.06
C PRO A 322 -5.41 -18.59 0.93
N TRP A 323 -5.57 -18.76 2.25
CA TRP A 323 -5.76 -17.63 3.16
C TRP A 323 -4.55 -16.68 3.18
N THR A 324 -3.32 -17.21 3.19
CA THR A 324 -2.11 -16.38 3.24
C THR A 324 -1.91 -15.63 1.93
N GLU A 325 -2.14 -16.30 0.79
CA GLU A 325 -2.07 -15.67 -0.52
C GLU A 325 -3.12 -14.57 -0.66
N GLN A 326 -4.37 -14.82 -0.28
CA GLN A 326 -5.44 -13.81 -0.35
C GLN A 326 -5.15 -12.60 0.56
N TYR A 327 -4.61 -12.85 1.76
CA TYR A 327 -4.19 -11.79 2.67
C TYR A 327 -3.07 -10.92 2.06
N ILE A 328 -2.07 -11.54 1.42
CA ILE A 328 -1.00 -10.84 0.69
C ILE A 328 -1.59 -10.08 -0.50
N ALA A 329 -2.46 -10.70 -1.29
CA ALA A 329 -3.10 -10.08 -2.44
C ALA A 329 -3.84 -8.78 -2.05
N MET A 330 -4.60 -8.82 -0.95
CA MET A 330 -5.33 -7.68 -0.41
C MET A 330 -4.38 -6.60 0.17
N ARG A 331 -3.45 -6.96 1.06
CA ARG A 331 -2.65 -5.99 1.83
C ARG A 331 -1.42 -5.48 1.09
N ALA A 332 -0.67 -6.37 0.42
CA ALA A 332 0.60 -6.03 -0.23
C ALA A 332 0.36 -5.41 -1.61
N MET A 333 -0.47 -6.06 -2.41
CA MET A 333 -0.66 -5.67 -3.81
C MET A 333 -1.97 -4.89 -4.05
N GLY A 334 -2.75 -4.65 -2.99
CA GLY A 334 -3.89 -3.73 -3.01
C GLY A 334 -5.13 -4.30 -3.70
N ASP A 335 -5.37 -5.60 -3.59
CA ASP A 335 -6.58 -6.21 -4.12
C ASP A 335 -7.80 -5.79 -3.30
N ARG A 336 -8.78 -5.21 -4.00
CA ARG A 336 -9.98 -4.64 -3.40
C ARG A 336 -11.15 -5.63 -3.39
N ASP A 337 -10.99 -6.79 -4.01
CA ASP A 337 -12.05 -7.76 -4.23
C ASP A 337 -11.77 -9.13 -3.59
N ILE A 338 -11.23 -9.15 -2.37
CA ILE A 338 -10.90 -10.37 -1.62
C ILE A 338 -11.80 -10.51 -0.38
N LEU A 339 -12.65 -11.54 -0.37
CA LEU A 339 -13.37 -11.95 0.84
C LEU A 339 -12.60 -13.06 1.57
N LEU A 340 -12.09 -12.78 2.77
CA LEU A 340 -11.33 -13.76 3.56
C LEU A 340 -12.25 -14.71 4.33
N THR A 341 -12.97 -15.57 3.60
CA THR A 341 -14.00 -16.47 4.14
C THR A 341 -13.49 -17.52 5.14
N THR A 342 -12.17 -17.72 5.22
CA THR A 342 -11.53 -18.65 6.15
C THR A 342 -10.77 -17.95 7.28
N ASP A 343 -10.77 -16.61 7.31
CA ASP A 343 -10.15 -15.85 8.39
C ASP A 343 -10.98 -15.96 9.66
N LEU A 344 -10.38 -16.42 10.75
CA LEU A 344 -11.09 -16.66 12.00
C LEU A 344 -11.73 -15.39 12.58
N GLY A 345 -11.11 -14.22 12.39
CA GLY A 345 -11.65 -12.93 12.83
C GLY A 345 -12.86 -12.54 11.99
N VAL A 346 -12.74 -12.63 10.67
CA VAL A 346 -13.84 -12.35 9.73
C VAL A 346 -15.02 -13.29 9.97
N VAL A 347 -14.79 -14.60 10.09
CA VAL A 347 -15.85 -15.60 10.32
C VAL A 347 -16.60 -15.33 11.64
N LYS A 348 -15.87 -15.10 12.74
CA LYS A 348 -16.50 -14.83 14.06
C LYS A 348 -17.28 -13.53 14.08
N SER A 349 -16.76 -12.48 13.44
CA SER A 349 -17.46 -11.20 13.30
C SER A 349 -18.72 -11.36 12.44
N ALA A 350 -18.62 -12.07 11.32
CA ALA A 350 -19.75 -12.33 10.43
C ALA A 350 -20.87 -13.10 11.15
N GLU A 351 -20.54 -14.14 11.92
CA GLU A 351 -21.49 -14.86 12.77
C GLU A 351 -22.18 -13.94 13.80
N ARG A 352 -21.42 -13.04 14.45
CA ARG A 352 -21.95 -12.11 15.45
C ARG A 352 -22.90 -11.06 14.86
N HIS A 353 -22.59 -10.59 13.66
CA HIS A 353 -23.36 -9.55 12.99
C HIS A 353 -24.38 -10.08 11.98
N GLY A 354 -24.49 -11.40 11.83
CA GLY A 354 -25.44 -12.03 10.91
C GLY A 354 -25.11 -11.82 9.42
N VAL A 355 -23.83 -11.59 9.11
CA VAL A 355 -23.35 -11.40 7.72
C VAL A 355 -23.06 -12.76 7.11
N SER A 356 -23.67 -13.07 5.96
CA SER A 356 -23.37 -14.31 5.23
C SER A 356 -22.09 -14.17 4.42
N LEU A 357 -21.16 -15.11 4.63
CA LEU A 357 -19.93 -15.29 3.83
C LEU A 357 -20.08 -16.39 2.76
N ALA A 358 -21.29 -16.93 2.57
CA ALA A 358 -21.55 -17.99 1.59
C ALA A 358 -21.33 -17.49 0.16
N GLU A 359 -20.96 -18.40 -0.74
CA GLU A 359 -20.85 -18.18 -2.19
C GLU A 359 -19.90 -17.04 -2.62
N GLY A 360 -18.99 -16.60 -1.73
CA GLY A 360 -17.98 -15.60 -2.06
C GLY A 360 -18.50 -14.19 -2.31
N ARG A 361 -19.83 -13.97 -2.23
CA ARG A 361 -20.51 -12.67 -2.34
C ARG A 361 -20.18 -11.89 -3.61
N GLU A 362 -20.32 -12.53 -4.77
CA GLU A 362 -20.09 -11.88 -6.08
C GLU A 362 -20.97 -10.62 -6.28
N ASP A 363 -22.11 -10.53 -5.59
CA ASP A 363 -22.98 -9.35 -5.56
C ASP A 363 -22.31 -8.10 -4.95
N LEU A 364 -21.23 -8.28 -4.18
CA LEU A 364 -20.44 -7.22 -3.56
C LEU A 364 -19.12 -6.95 -4.30
N ALA A 365 -18.87 -7.62 -5.42
CA ALA A 365 -17.76 -7.28 -6.29
C ALA A 365 -17.95 -5.86 -6.87
N PRO A 366 -16.87 -5.07 -7.05
CA PRO A 366 -15.47 -5.42 -6.87
C PRO A 366 -14.89 -5.02 -5.49
N TRP A 367 -15.71 -4.93 -4.44
CA TRP A 367 -15.35 -4.34 -3.14
C TRP A 367 -15.33 -5.32 -1.97
N ARG A 368 -15.17 -6.62 -2.23
CA ARG A 368 -15.21 -7.65 -1.17
C ARG A 368 -14.13 -7.52 -0.10
N SER A 369 -12.98 -6.90 -0.38
CA SER A 369 -11.97 -6.61 0.64
C SER A 369 -12.49 -5.68 1.74
N TYR A 370 -13.40 -4.76 1.40
CA TYR A 370 -13.99 -3.83 2.36
C TYR A 370 -14.97 -4.52 3.30
N VAL A 371 -15.63 -5.59 2.87
CA VAL A 371 -16.45 -6.45 3.75
C VAL A 371 -15.58 -7.05 4.86
N SER A 372 -14.43 -7.64 4.50
CA SER A 372 -13.48 -8.18 5.47
C SER A 372 -13.00 -7.10 6.46
N ASN A 373 -12.74 -5.87 5.98
CA ASN A 373 -12.33 -4.75 6.84
C ASN A 373 -13.45 -4.27 7.77
N HIS A 374 -14.69 -4.16 7.31
CA HIS A 374 -15.83 -3.81 8.18
C HIS A 374 -16.04 -4.84 9.29
N LEU A 375 -15.90 -6.12 8.96
CA LEU A 375 -16.03 -7.21 9.92
C LEU A 375 -14.90 -7.19 10.96
N TRP A 376 -13.65 -6.96 10.54
CA TRP A 376 -12.55 -6.80 11.51
C TRP A 376 -12.75 -5.56 12.40
N ALA A 377 -13.14 -4.42 11.82
CA ALA A 377 -13.32 -3.18 12.57
C ALA A 377 -14.50 -3.24 13.56
N ALA A 378 -15.53 -4.06 13.29
CA ALA A 378 -16.68 -4.23 14.17
C ALA A 378 -16.32 -4.83 15.55
N ASP A 379 -15.21 -5.58 15.61
CA ASP A 379 -14.80 -6.39 16.76
C ASP A 379 -13.56 -5.86 17.49
N HIS A 380 -13.12 -4.63 17.18
CA HIS A 380 -11.91 -4.01 17.71
C HIS A 380 -12.17 -2.75 18.54
#